data_AF-A0A7Z9TBZ7-F1
#
_entry.id   AF-A0A7Z9TBZ7-F1
#
_cell.length_a   1.000
_cell.length_b   1.000
_cell.length_c   1.000
_cell.angle_alpha   90.00
_cell.angle_beta   90.00
_cell.angle_gamma   90.00
#
_symmetry.space_group_name_H-M   'P 1'
#
loop_
_entity.id
_entity.type
_entity.pdbx_description
1 polymer ?
#
loop_
_entity_poly.entity_id
_entity_poly.type
_entity_poly.pdbx_seq_one_letter_code
_entity_poly.pdbx_strand_id
1 'polypeptide(L)'
;MKVLPQIALLLATVGLLLPPNSYGVEVPKTNVVFFLIDDLGWKDLGCYGSDYYQTPNIDRLANEGMRFTDGYAACNVCSPTRAAIMTGRYPARLLLTQWLPSGRWSRTGHKLREGRYISNLPLEEVTIAEALRESGYRTAFMGKWHLGTETYYYPEHQGFDVNVAGRDYGAPGSYFYPFTGSWRIPTTGKTLRKETPLPGKEGDYLPDRLAEEAERFIRSNADKPFFLMLSHYAVHTPL
;
A
#
# COMPACT_ATOMS: atom_id res chain seq x y z
N MET A 1 -59.58 34.52 -55.12
CA MET A 1 -58.44 33.70 -54.64
C MET A 1 -57.95 34.30 -53.34
N LYS A 2 -58.38 33.74 -52.20
CA LYS A 2 -58.13 34.31 -50.86
C LYS A 2 -56.94 33.60 -50.20
N VAL A 3 -55.98 34.41 -49.79
CA VAL A 3 -54.79 34.04 -49.01
C VAL A 3 -55.23 33.72 -47.58
N LEU A 4 -54.81 32.58 -47.03
CA LEU A 4 -54.97 32.21 -45.62
C LEU A 4 -53.66 32.47 -44.87
N PRO A 5 -53.68 33.07 -43.67
CA PRO A 5 -52.47 33.39 -42.92
C PRO A 5 -51.98 32.20 -42.08
N GLN A 6 -50.66 32.08 -41.95
CA GLN A 6 -49.97 31.17 -41.05
C GLN A 6 -50.17 31.61 -39.60
N ILE A 7 -50.68 30.72 -38.74
CA ILE A 7 -50.65 30.88 -37.28
C ILE A 7 -49.45 30.08 -36.77
N ALA A 8 -48.41 30.80 -36.35
CA ALA A 8 -47.28 30.24 -35.62
C ALA A 8 -47.69 29.97 -34.16
N LEU A 9 -47.66 28.71 -33.76
CA LEU A 9 -47.90 28.29 -32.38
C LEU A 9 -46.57 28.36 -31.62
N LEU A 10 -46.38 29.39 -30.80
CA LEU A 10 -45.24 29.51 -29.89
C LEU A 10 -45.54 28.65 -28.64
N LEU A 11 -44.98 27.43 -28.58
CA LEU A 11 -44.99 26.61 -27.37
C LEU A 11 -43.88 27.10 -26.43
N ALA A 12 -44.26 27.89 -25.43
CA ALA A 12 -43.37 28.24 -24.33
C ALA A 12 -43.25 27.03 -23.37
N THR A 13 -42.25 26.19 -23.59
CA THR A 13 -41.82 25.19 -22.59
C THR A 13 -41.13 25.90 -21.44
N VAL A 14 -41.86 26.12 -20.35
CA VAL A 14 -41.27 26.42 -19.04
C VAL A 14 -40.61 25.14 -18.54
N GLY A 15 -39.34 24.95 -18.89
CA GLY A 15 -38.51 23.93 -18.27
C GLY A 15 -38.23 24.35 -16.83
N LEU A 16 -38.85 23.68 -15.85
CA LEU A 16 -38.35 23.70 -14.48
C LEU A 16 -36.94 23.09 -14.50
N LEU A 17 -35.92 23.95 -14.56
CA LEU A 17 -34.55 23.61 -14.22
C LEU A 17 -34.53 23.32 -12.72
N LEU A 18 -34.89 22.09 -12.34
CA LEU A 18 -34.46 21.56 -11.05
C LEU A 18 -32.92 21.65 -11.07
N PRO A 19 -32.29 22.36 -10.11
CA PRO A 19 -30.85 22.31 -10.01
C PRO A 19 -30.45 20.84 -9.91
N PRO A 20 -29.40 20.38 -10.61
CA PRO A 20 -28.90 19.04 -10.40
C PRO A 20 -28.67 18.91 -8.90
N ASN A 21 -29.33 17.93 -8.27
CA ASN A 21 -28.97 17.53 -6.93
C ASN A 21 -27.50 17.13 -7.02
N SER A 22 -26.60 18.06 -6.71
CA SER A 22 -25.26 17.73 -6.31
C SER A 22 -25.43 17.02 -4.98
N TYR A 23 -25.71 15.72 -5.05
CA TYR A 23 -25.33 14.79 -4.00
C TYR A 23 -23.82 14.95 -3.90
N GLY A 24 -23.39 15.95 -3.12
CA GLY A 24 -22.02 16.03 -2.68
C GLY A 24 -21.78 14.70 -1.99
N VAL A 25 -20.90 13.88 -2.56
CA VAL A 25 -20.41 12.69 -1.87
C VAL A 25 -19.91 13.21 -0.53
N GLU A 26 -20.63 12.91 0.54
CA GLU A 26 -20.23 13.32 1.88
C GLU A 26 -18.88 12.63 2.12
N VAL A 27 -17.81 13.42 2.07
CA VAL A 27 -16.46 12.88 2.15
C VAL A 27 -16.38 12.17 3.52
N PRO A 28 -16.14 10.85 3.55
CA PRO A 28 -16.19 10.12 4.80
C PRO A 28 -15.19 10.72 5.79
N LYS A 29 -15.64 11.04 7.01
CA LYS A 29 -14.78 11.71 8.02
C LYS A 29 -13.76 10.78 8.68
N THR A 30 -13.81 9.49 8.39
CA THR A 30 -12.97 8.49 9.05
C THR A 30 -11.62 8.41 8.38
N ASN A 31 -10.57 8.75 9.13
CA ASN A 31 -9.20 8.47 8.73
C ASN A 31 -8.92 6.97 8.80
N VAL A 32 -8.13 6.47 7.84
CA VAL A 32 -7.73 5.07 7.79
C VAL A 32 -6.22 5.00 7.91
N VAL A 33 -5.73 4.32 8.95
CA VAL A 33 -4.31 3.99 9.11
C VAL A 33 -4.17 2.48 9.05
N PHE A 34 -3.45 1.99 8.05
CA PHE A 34 -3.15 0.58 7.87
C PHE A 34 -1.69 0.32 8.24
N PHE A 35 -1.46 -0.38 9.34
CA PHE A 35 -0.14 -0.87 9.73
C PHE A 35 0.08 -2.25 9.09
N LEU A 36 1.09 -2.36 8.21
CA LEU A 36 1.51 -3.63 7.64
C LEU A 36 2.92 -3.96 8.13
N ILE A 37 3.05 -5.08 8.84
CA ILE A 37 4.33 -5.54 9.41
C ILE A 37 4.87 -6.70 8.57
N ASP A 38 6.18 -6.72 8.34
CA ASP A 38 6.86 -7.69 7.49
C ASP A 38 7.49 -8.79 8.36
N ASP A 39 7.20 -10.06 8.03
CA ASP A 39 7.69 -11.27 8.72
C ASP A 39 7.36 -11.39 10.23
N LEU A 40 6.38 -10.65 10.73
CA LEU A 40 5.91 -10.79 12.12
C LEU A 40 5.22 -12.15 12.34
N GLY A 41 5.75 -12.94 13.28
CA GLY A 41 5.20 -14.23 13.66
C GLY A 41 3.91 -14.12 14.47
N TRP A 42 3.05 -15.14 14.35
CA TRP A 42 1.76 -15.17 15.05
C TRP A 42 1.88 -15.11 16.59
N LYS A 43 2.99 -15.61 17.16
CA LYS A 43 3.26 -15.58 18.61
C LYS A 43 4.23 -14.48 19.05
N ASP A 44 4.50 -13.49 18.21
CA ASP A 44 5.50 -12.46 18.52
C ASP A 44 4.93 -11.29 19.32
N LEU A 45 3.62 -11.31 19.62
CA LEU A 45 2.91 -10.24 20.34
C LEU A 45 2.34 -10.76 21.66
N GLY A 46 2.35 -9.91 22.69
CA GLY A 46 1.77 -10.24 24.01
C GLY A 46 0.30 -10.64 23.91
N CYS A 47 -0.50 -9.93 23.13
CA CYS A 47 -1.92 -10.24 22.89
C CYS A 47 -2.18 -11.53 22.08
N TYR A 48 -1.13 -12.18 21.57
CA TYR A 48 -1.18 -13.53 20.98
C TYR A 48 -0.40 -14.57 21.80
N GLY A 49 -0.05 -14.24 23.04
CA GLY A 49 0.55 -15.17 24.00
C GLY A 49 2.07 -15.19 24.02
N SER A 50 2.74 -14.17 23.49
CA SER A 50 4.19 -14.01 23.70
C SER A 50 4.48 -13.66 25.17
N ASP A 51 5.42 -14.35 25.79
CA ASP A 51 6.00 -14.03 27.09
C ASP A 51 7.43 -13.45 26.98
N TYR A 52 7.99 -13.45 25.76
CA TYR A 52 9.34 -12.98 25.47
C TYR A 52 9.36 -11.55 24.93
N TYR A 53 8.54 -11.25 23.92
CA TYR A 53 8.50 -9.93 23.29
C TYR A 53 7.54 -8.99 24.02
N GLN A 54 7.93 -7.72 24.16
CA GLN A 54 7.15 -6.70 24.86
C GLN A 54 6.48 -5.75 23.87
N THR A 55 5.16 -5.83 23.73
CA THR A 55 4.38 -5.04 22.77
C THR A 55 3.24 -4.23 23.38
N PRO A 56 3.47 -3.46 24.46
CA PRO A 56 2.41 -2.89 25.29
C PRO A 56 1.44 -1.98 24.52
N ASN A 57 1.91 -1.25 23.50
CA ASN A 57 1.05 -0.40 22.68
C ASN A 57 0.16 -1.20 21.71
N ILE A 58 0.68 -2.29 21.13
CA ILE A 58 -0.09 -3.18 20.25
C ILE A 58 -1.10 -3.98 21.09
N ASP A 59 -0.68 -4.43 22.27
CA ASP A 59 -1.55 -5.15 23.21
C ASP A 59 -2.69 -4.24 23.68
N ARG A 60 -2.40 -2.96 23.96
CA ARG A 60 -3.42 -1.96 24.28
C ARG A 60 -4.37 -1.72 23.10
N LEU A 61 -3.86 -1.60 21.87
CA LEU A 61 -4.71 -1.46 20.68
C LEU A 61 -5.65 -2.67 20.50
N ALA A 62 -5.14 -3.88 20.74
CA ALA A 62 -5.96 -5.10 20.69
C ALA A 62 -7.03 -5.13 21.80
N ASN A 63 -6.73 -4.62 23.00
CA ASN A 63 -7.68 -4.54 24.12
C ASN A 63 -8.72 -3.44 23.96
N GLU A 64 -8.37 -2.31 23.34
CA GLU A 64 -9.27 -1.18 23.07
C GLU A 64 -10.11 -1.38 21.80
N GLY A 65 -9.77 -2.37 20.98
CA GLY A 65 -10.39 -2.62 19.69
C GLY A 65 -10.87 -4.06 19.51
N MET A 66 -10.63 -4.59 18.31
CA MET A 66 -11.00 -5.95 17.93
C MET A 66 -9.76 -6.72 17.51
N ARG A 67 -9.64 -7.94 18.02
CA ARG A 67 -8.54 -8.88 17.71
C ARG A 67 -9.08 -10.10 16.98
N PHE A 68 -8.39 -10.50 15.92
CA PHE A 68 -8.74 -11.68 15.12
C PHE A 68 -7.79 -12.84 15.45
N THR A 69 -8.31 -13.99 15.87
CA THR A 69 -7.52 -15.22 16.04
C THR A 69 -7.32 -15.99 14.75
N ASP A 70 -8.22 -15.77 13.79
CA ASP A 70 -8.31 -16.46 12.50
C ASP A 70 -8.20 -15.44 11.35
N GLY A 71 -7.10 -14.68 11.34
CA GLY A 71 -6.75 -13.74 10.27
C GLY A 71 -5.66 -14.30 9.36
N TYR A 72 -5.88 -14.29 8.04
CA TYR A 72 -4.98 -14.93 7.09
C TYR A 72 -4.48 -13.95 6.02
N ALA A 73 -3.18 -14.02 5.74
CA ALA A 73 -2.61 -13.39 4.55
C ALA A 73 -3.04 -14.16 3.29
N ALA A 74 -3.18 -13.44 2.17
CA ALA A 74 -3.57 -14.05 0.89
C ALA A 74 -2.48 -14.99 0.30
N CYS A 75 -1.24 -14.86 0.77
CA CYS A 75 -0.11 -15.69 0.39
C CYS A 75 0.90 -15.82 1.53
N ASN A 76 1.78 -16.82 1.46
CA ASN A 76 2.84 -17.06 2.44
C ASN A 76 4.12 -16.23 2.19
N VAL A 77 4.09 -15.27 1.27
CA VAL A 77 5.22 -14.40 0.92
C VAL A 77 4.74 -12.97 0.65
N CYS A 78 5.68 -12.02 0.74
CA CYS A 78 5.45 -10.57 0.77
C CYS A 78 4.72 -9.99 -0.47
N SER A 79 5.33 -9.95 -1.66
CA SER A 79 4.75 -9.23 -2.82
C SER A 79 3.33 -9.68 -3.20
N PRO A 80 3.01 -11.00 -3.26
CA PRO A 80 1.64 -11.47 -3.51
C PRO A 80 0.62 -10.98 -2.48
N THR A 81 0.97 -11.03 -1.19
CA THR A 81 0.11 -10.55 -0.12
C THR A 81 -0.11 -9.04 -0.20
N ARG A 82 0.95 -8.27 -0.48
CA ARG A 82 0.89 -6.82 -0.66
C ARG A 82 -0.02 -6.46 -1.85
N ALA A 83 0.09 -7.17 -2.97
CA ALA A 83 -0.75 -6.98 -4.14
C ALA A 83 -2.23 -7.27 -3.83
N ALA A 84 -2.50 -8.32 -3.05
CA ALA A 84 -3.84 -8.66 -2.61
C ALA A 84 -4.42 -7.61 -1.65
N ILE A 85 -3.62 -7.03 -0.74
CA ILE A 85 -4.06 -5.92 0.12
C ILE A 85 -4.40 -4.69 -0.73
N MET A 86 -3.58 -4.37 -1.73
CA MET A 86 -3.83 -3.21 -2.59
C MET A 86 -5.10 -3.38 -3.44
N THR A 87 -5.36 -4.57 -3.98
CA THR A 87 -6.41 -4.78 -5.01
C THR A 87 -7.66 -5.50 -4.51
N GLY A 88 -7.62 -6.13 -3.34
CA GLY A 88 -8.65 -7.05 -2.87
C GLY A 88 -8.74 -8.36 -3.67
N ARG A 89 -7.77 -8.66 -4.55
CA ARG A 89 -7.79 -9.85 -5.42
C ARG A 89 -6.85 -10.93 -4.94
N TYR A 90 -7.25 -12.19 -5.10
CA TYR A 90 -6.37 -13.32 -4.85
C TYR A 90 -5.13 -13.27 -5.76
N PRO A 91 -3.92 -13.56 -5.23
CA PRO A 91 -2.67 -13.58 -6.00
C PRO A 91 -2.73 -14.36 -7.32
N ALA A 92 -3.47 -15.48 -7.35
CA ALA A 92 -3.64 -16.30 -8.54
C ALA A 92 -4.39 -15.57 -9.68
N ARG A 93 -5.31 -14.65 -9.36
CA ARG A 93 -6.02 -13.83 -10.36
C ARG A 93 -5.13 -12.75 -10.95
N LEU A 94 -4.18 -12.26 -10.17
CA LEU A 94 -3.18 -11.27 -10.60
C LEU A 94 -2.01 -11.90 -11.34
N LEU A 95 -1.83 -13.22 -11.25
CA LEU A 95 -0.59 -13.93 -11.62
C LEU A 95 0.64 -13.40 -10.86
N LEU A 96 0.47 -12.75 -9.72
CA LEU A 96 1.56 -12.29 -8.86
C LEU A 96 1.65 -13.23 -7.67
N THR A 97 2.26 -14.41 -7.88
CA THR A 97 2.28 -15.53 -6.92
C THR A 97 3.66 -15.79 -6.31
N GLN A 98 4.62 -14.90 -6.56
CA GLN A 98 5.98 -14.96 -6.04
C GLN A 98 6.41 -13.58 -5.53
N TRP A 99 7.39 -13.57 -4.63
CA TRP A 99 8.01 -12.33 -4.19
C TRP A 99 8.89 -11.73 -5.30
N LEU A 100 9.11 -10.42 -5.26
CA LEU A 100 9.81 -9.66 -6.31
C LEU A 100 11.18 -9.16 -5.84
N PRO A 101 12.10 -8.73 -6.72
CA PRO A 101 12.16 -9.06 -8.16
C PRO A 101 12.44 -10.55 -8.42
N SER A 102 12.64 -11.33 -7.36
CA SER A 102 13.11 -12.71 -7.42
C SER A 102 12.02 -13.70 -7.04
N GLY A 103 11.59 -14.49 -8.02
CA GLY A 103 11.09 -15.84 -7.79
C GLY A 103 12.24 -16.76 -7.32
N ARG A 104 11.97 -18.06 -7.17
CA ARG A 104 12.95 -19.02 -6.63
C ARG A 104 14.31 -18.88 -7.31
N TRP A 105 15.35 -18.69 -6.49
CA TRP A 105 16.70 -18.33 -6.90
C TRP A 105 17.34 -19.26 -7.95
N SER A 106 16.94 -20.52 -8.05
CA SER A 106 17.40 -21.44 -9.10
C SER A 106 16.22 -21.94 -9.94
N ARG A 107 16.24 -21.74 -11.26
CA ARG A 107 15.26 -22.39 -12.17
C ARG A 107 15.52 -23.89 -12.35
N THR A 108 16.73 -24.35 -12.02
CA THR A 108 17.18 -25.73 -12.17
C THR A 108 17.33 -26.37 -10.78
N GLY A 109 16.81 -27.59 -10.60
CA GLY A 109 16.89 -28.31 -9.32
C GLY A 109 15.60 -28.33 -8.48
N HIS A 110 14.49 -27.83 -9.00
CA HIS A 110 13.18 -27.97 -8.35
C HIS A 110 12.43 -29.22 -8.82
N LYS A 111 11.77 -29.89 -7.88
CA LYS A 111 10.91 -31.06 -8.15
C LYS A 111 9.66 -30.70 -8.96
N LEU A 112 9.22 -29.44 -8.91
CA LEU A 112 8.02 -28.94 -9.59
C LEU A 112 8.37 -27.77 -10.51
N ARG A 113 7.64 -27.66 -11.63
CA ARG A 113 7.71 -26.52 -12.55
C ARG A 113 7.05 -25.29 -11.92
N GLU A 114 7.65 -24.13 -12.11
CA GLU A 114 7.06 -22.86 -11.70
C GLU A 114 5.89 -22.51 -12.63
N GLY A 115 4.79 -22.01 -12.05
CA GLY A 115 3.66 -21.50 -12.80
C GLY A 115 3.99 -20.19 -13.51
N ARG A 116 3.12 -19.76 -14.43
CA ARG A 116 3.21 -18.42 -15.00
C ARG A 116 3.01 -17.37 -13.90
N TYR A 117 3.89 -16.38 -13.84
CA TYR A 117 3.74 -15.22 -12.97
C TYR A 117 4.18 -13.94 -13.68
N ILE A 118 3.78 -12.79 -13.13
CA ILE A 118 4.21 -11.45 -13.52
C ILE A 118 5.11 -10.83 -12.43
N SER A 119 5.93 -9.84 -12.81
CA SER A 119 7.00 -9.30 -11.96
C SER A 119 6.70 -7.92 -11.35
N ASN A 120 5.45 -7.48 -11.37
CA ASN A 120 4.98 -6.18 -10.89
C ASN A 120 3.45 -6.22 -10.74
N LEU A 121 2.90 -5.34 -9.92
CA LEU A 121 1.46 -5.07 -9.92
C LEU A 121 1.11 -4.36 -11.25
N PRO A 122 0.17 -4.86 -12.07
CA PRO A 122 -0.24 -4.19 -13.29
C PRO A 122 -0.87 -2.83 -12.97
N LEU A 123 -0.55 -1.82 -13.78
CA LEU A 123 -1.06 -0.46 -13.56
C LEU A 123 -2.55 -0.35 -13.84
N GLU A 124 -3.15 -1.33 -14.53
CA GLU A 124 -4.57 -1.39 -14.83
C GLU A 124 -5.40 -1.91 -13.64
N GLU A 125 -4.77 -2.47 -12.60
CA GLU A 125 -5.47 -2.86 -11.38
C GLU A 125 -5.76 -1.63 -10.52
N VAL A 126 -7.02 -1.46 -10.12
CA VAL A 126 -7.43 -0.38 -9.21
C VAL A 126 -7.01 -0.73 -7.79
N THR A 127 -6.23 0.14 -7.16
CA THR A 127 -5.82 -0.03 -5.76
C THR A 127 -6.81 0.60 -4.79
N ILE A 128 -6.74 0.17 -3.52
CA ILE A 128 -7.44 0.81 -2.40
C ILE A 128 -7.07 2.30 -2.28
N ALA A 129 -5.84 2.69 -2.61
CA ALA A 129 -5.43 4.09 -2.57
C ALA A 129 -6.09 4.89 -3.70
N GLU A 130 -6.20 4.34 -4.91
CA GLU A 130 -6.90 5.00 -6.02
C GLU A 130 -8.38 5.18 -5.68
N ALA A 131 -9.05 4.13 -5.20
CA ALA A 131 -10.45 4.19 -4.81
C ALA A 131 -10.71 5.20 -3.68
N LEU A 132 -9.84 5.27 -2.68
CA LEU A 132 -9.96 6.24 -1.58
C LEU A 132 -9.65 7.66 -2.06
N ARG A 133 -8.64 7.84 -2.91
CA ARG A 133 -8.30 9.15 -3.50
C ARG A 133 -9.44 9.71 -4.33
N GLU A 134 -10.06 8.88 -5.17
CA GLU A 134 -11.28 9.26 -5.93
C GLU A 134 -12.45 9.65 -5.01
N SER A 135 -12.49 9.08 -3.81
CA SER A 135 -13.47 9.41 -2.77
C SER A 135 -13.09 10.63 -1.90
N GLY A 136 -12.03 11.36 -2.26
CA GLY A 136 -11.62 12.61 -1.60
C GLY A 136 -10.60 12.45 -0.47
N TYR A 137 -10.02 11.27 -0.27
CA TYR A 137 -8.96 11.06 0.71
C TYR A 137 -7.62 11.60 0.24
N ARG A 138 -6.85 12.17 1.17
CA ARG A 138 -5.40 12.30 0.99
C ARG A 138 -4.73 10.95 1.22
N THR A 139 -3.88 10.48 0.30
CA THR A 139 -3.26 9.16 0.41
C THR A 139 -1.75 9.24 0.64
N ALA A 140 -1.22 8.39 1.53
CA ALA A 140 0.20 8.27 1.79
C ALA A 140 0.66 6.81 1.95
N PHE A 141 1.82 6.51 1.37
CA PHE A 141 2.51 5.24 1.53
C PHE A 141 3.87 5.47 2.20
N MET A 142 4.19 4.67 3.21
CA MET A 142 5.46 4.79 3.94
C MET A 142 6.08 3.42 4.20
N GLY A 143 7.30 3.20 3.73
CA GLY A 143 8.08 1.98 3.98
C GLY A 143 8.15 1.01 2.80
N LYS A 144 7.93 -0.29 3.01
CA LYS A 144 8.15 -1.36 2.03
C LYS A 144 7.04 -1.45 0.99
N TRP A 145 7.29 -1.07 -0.26
CA TRP A 145 6.30 -1.21 -1.35
C TRP A 145 6.32 -2.62 -1.95
N HIS A 146 7.43 -2.99 -2.60
CA HIS A 146 7.72 -4.36 -3.04
C HIS A 146 6.76 -4.93 -4.12
N LEU A 147 6.23 -4.06 -4.99
CA LEU A 147 5.25 -4.39 -6.04
C LEU A 147 5.69 -4.02 -7.46
N GLY A 148 6.97 -3.75 -7.69
CA GLY A 148 7.53 -3.55 -9.03
C GLY A 148 8.93 -2.92 -8.97
N THR A 149 9.75 -3.15 -9.99
CA THR A 149 11.15 -2.69 -10.04
C THR A 149 11.32 -1.34 -10.72
N GLU A 150 10.53 -1.08 -11.75
CA GLU A 150 10.62 0.18 -12.47
C GLU A 150 9.94 1.30 -11.70
N THR A 151 10.46 2.52 -11.84
CA THR A 151 9.98 3.69 -11.09
C THR A 151 8.51 4.00 -11.34
N TYR A 152 7.99 3.67 -12.52
CA TYR A 152 6.58 3.87 -12.86
C TYR A 152 5.63 2.84 -12.20
N TYR A 153 6.15 1.83 -11.48
CA TYR A 153 5.37 0.93 -10.61
C TYR A 153 5.38 1.36 -9.14
N TYR A 154 5.99 2.50 -8.80
CA TYR A 154 6.04 2.97 -7.41
C TYR A 154 4.70 3.52 -6.92
N PRO A 155 4.49 3.67 -5.59
CA PRO A 155 3.21 4.06 -5.01
C PRO A 155 2.54 5.30 -5.65
N GLU A 156 3.34 6.27 -6.10
CA GLU A 156 2.89 7.51 -6.75
C GLU A 156 2.03 7.28 -7.99
N HIS A 157 2.26 6.15 -8.67
CA HIS A 157 1.55 5.73 -9.88
C HIS A 157 0.39 4.77 -9.60
N GLN A 158 0.09 4.54 -8.33
CA GLN A 158 -0.87 3.54 -7.84
C GLN A 158 -1.78 4.16 -6.76
N GLY A 159 -2.06 5.46 -6.89
CA GLY A 159 -3.04 6.18 -6.07
C GLY A 159 -2.51 6.88 -4.82
N PHE A 160 -1.21 6.78 -4.51
CA PHE A 160 -0.62 7.45 -3.36
C PHE A 160 -0.09 8.83 -3.71
N ASP A 161 -0.56 9.86 -3.02
CA ASP A 161 -0.08 11.22 -3.28
C ASP A 161 1.23 11.57 -2.57
N VAL A 162 1.56 10.82 -1.52
CA VAL A 162 2.81 10.92 -0.77
C VAL A 162 3.44 9.53 -0.71
N ASN A 163 4.71 9.44 -1.11
CA ASN A 163 5.49 8.22 -0.97
C ASN A 163 6.76 8.53 -0.16
N VAL A 164 6.97 7.77 0.91
CA VAL A 164 8.16 7.83 1.75
C VAL A 164 8.80 6.45 1.80
N ALA A 165 10.04 6.32 1.32
CA ALA A 165 10.78 5.05 1.31
C ALA A 165 10.17 3.88 0.49
N GLY A 166 9.01 4.06 -0.15
CA GLY A 166 8.34 3.05 -0.98
C GLY A 166 9.03 2.85 -2.33
N ARG A 167 9.68 1.69 -2.49
CA ARG A 167 10.36 1.26 -3.72
C ARG A 167 10.27 -0.26 -3.93
N ASP A 168 11.03 -0.75 -4.90
CA ASP A 168 11.10 -2.15 -5.32
C ASP A 168 11.69 -3.11 -4.27
N TYR A 169 12.45 -2.59 -3.31
CA TYR A 169 13.20 -3.42 -2.37
C TYR A 169 12.32 -4.23 -1.42
N GLY A 170 12.60 -5.54 -1.37
CA GLY A 170 11.97 -6.46 -0.43
C GLY A 170 12.52 -6.42 1.01
N ALA A 171 13.59 -5.68 1.24
CA ALA A 171 14.24 -5.51 2.54
C ALA A 171 15.03 -4.19 2.51
N PRO A 172 15.20 -3.50 3.64
CA PRO A 172 15.96 -2.25 3.66
C PRO A 172 17.45 -2.54 3.42
N GLY A 173 18.23 -1.49 3.13
CA GLY A 173 19.69 -1.63 3.10
C GLY A 173 20.24 -1.91 4.51
N SER A 174 19.83 -1.08 5.46
CA SER A 174 20.08 -1.23 6.89
C SER A 174 18.91 -0.63 7.65
N TYR A 175 18.70 -1.07 8.89
CA TYR A 175 17.75 -0.43 9.79
C TYR A 175 18.30 0.82 10.48
N PHE A 176 19.61 1.03 10.45
CA PHE A 176 20.25 2.22 11.02
C PHE A 176 20.79 3.12 9.92
N TYR A 177 20.79 4.43 10.16
CA TYR A 177 21.39 5.42 9.25
C TYR A 177 22.82 4.99 8.85
N PRO A 178 23.22 5.09 7.57
CA PRO A 178 22.56 5.77 6.45
C PRO A 178 21.50 4.93 5.71
N PHE A 179 20.93 3.89 6.34
CA PHE A 179 19.96 2.96 5.75
C PHE A 179 20.46 2.27 4.47
N THR A 180 21.78 2.23 4.29
CA THR A 180 22.42 1.57 3.15
C THR A 180 22.99 0.22 3.57
N GLY A 181 22.94 -0.73 2.65
CA GLY A 181 23.54 -2.04 2.85
C GLY A 181 23.89 -2.70 1.55
N SER A 182 24.64 -3.79 1.64
CA SER A 182 25.08 -4.57 0.49
C SER A 182 24.62 -6.01 0.63
N TRP A 183 24.00 -6.52 -0.42
CA TRP A 183 23.47 -7.88 -0.45
C TRP A 183 24.15 -8.68 -1.55
N ARG A 184 24.75 -9.82 -1.19
CA ARG A 184 25.29 -10.75 -2.20
C ARG A 184 24.19 -11.65 -2.73
N ILE A 185 23.95 -11.60 -4.03
CA ILE A 185 23.00 -12.46 -4.73
C ILE A 185 23.62 -13.86 -4.83
N PRO A 186 23.10 -14.88 -4.13
CA PRO A 186 23.76 -16.18 -4.05
C PRO A 186 23.97 -16.84 -5.43
N THR A 187 23.03 -16.62 -6.35
CA THR A 187 22.99 -17.30 -7.66
C THR A 187 23.89 -16.68 -8.71
N THR A 188 24.12 -15.37 -8.63
CA THR A 188 24.94 -14.64 -9.60
C THR A 188 26.30 -14.25 -9.05
N GLY A 189 26.48 -14.34 -7.73
CA GLY A 189 27.66 -13.84 -7.02
C GLY A 189 27.78 -12.32 -7.01
N LYS A 190 26.88 -11.58 -7.65
CA LYS A 190 26.88 -10.11 -7.71
C LYS A 190 26.45 -9.54 -6.37
N THR A 191 27.03 -8.39 -6.01
CA THR A 191 26.60 -7.61 -4.85
C THR A 191 25.69 -6.48 -5.30
N LEU A 192 24.51 -6.39 -4.70
CA LEU A 192 23.56 -5.30 -4.91
C LEU A 192 23.65 -4.35 -3.72
N ARG A 193 23.88 -3.07 -4.01
CA ARG A 193 23.82 -2.01 -3.00
C ARG A 193 22.38 -1.53 -2.89
N LYS A 194 21.83 -1.57 -1.68
CA LYS A 194 20.49 -1.07 -1.36
C LYS A 194 20.64 0.20 -0.53
N GLU A 195 19.77 1.15 -0.81
CA GLU A 195 19.63 2.39 -0.06
C GLU A 195 18.14 2.68 0.09
N THR A 196 17.68 2.71 1.33
CA THR A 196 16.31 3.15 1.61
C THR A 196 16.26 4.67 1.41
N PRO A 197 15.42 5.20 0.51
CA PRO A 197 15.43 6.62 0.13
C PRO A 197 14.68 7.45 1.17
N LEU A 198 15.26 7.55 2.36
CA LEU A 198 14.73 8.28 3.49
C LEU A 198 15.83 9.14 4.11
N PRO A 199 15.70 10.48 4.12
CA PRO A 199 16.62 11.33 4.84
C PRO A 199 16.65 11.01 6.33
N GLY A 200 17.84 11.04 6.90
CA GLY A 200 18.08 10.82 8.32
C GLY A 200 19.41 11.40 8.76
N LYS A 201 19.76 11.11 10.01
CA LYS A 201 21.00 11.49 10.68
C LYS A 201 21.55 10.32 11.49
N GLU A 202 22.80 10.44 11.91
CA GLU A 202 23.45 9.45 12.78
C GLU A 202 22.58 9.14 14.01
N GLY A 203 22.43 7.85 14.32
CA GLY A 203 21.57 7.35 15.40
C GLY A 203 20.11 7.10 15.02
N ASP A 204 19.66 7.53 13.84
CA ASP A 204 18.29 7.25 13.40
C ASP A 204 18.07 5.74 13.13
N TYR A 205 16.93 5.24 13.62
CA TYR A 205 16.41 3.90 13.36
C TYR A 205 15.23 3.97 12.38
N LEU A 206 15.25 3.14 11.34
CA LEU A 206 14.34 3.24 10.19
C LEU A 206 12.85 3.14 10.57
N PRO A 207 12.40 2.19 11.43
CA PRO A 207 11.01 2.15 11.89
C PRO A 207 10.57 3.42 12.60
N ASP A 208 11.42 4.00 13.45
CA ASP A 208 11.12 5.24 14.18
C ASP A 208 11.04 6.42 13.19
N ARG A 209 11.97 6.48 12.23
CA ARG A 209 11.94 7.51 11.21
C ARG A 209 10.72 7.42 10.31
N LEU A 210 10.24 6.23 9.97
CA LEU A 210 8.96 6.05 9.26
C LEU A 210 7.77 6.47 10.14
N ALA A 211 7.80 6.18 11.44
CA ALA A 211 6.76 6.59 12.38
C ALA A 211 6.67 8.12 12.52
N GLU A 212 7.81 8.81 12.55
CA GLU A 212 7.85 10.28 12.57
C GLU A 212 7.28 10.91 11.28
N GLU A 213 7.52 10.30 10.12
CA GLU A 213 6.92 10.76 8.85
C GLU A 213 5.40 10.53 8.85
N ALA A 214 4.95 9.39 9.38
CA ALA A 214 3.54 9.09 9.57
C ALA A 214 2.87 10.12 10.50
N GLU A 215 3.51 10.46 11.63
CA GLU A 215 3.00 11.48 12.54
C GLU A 215 2.90 12.85 11.86
N ARG A 216 3.94 13.26 11.11
CA ARG A 216 3.91 14.51 10.33
C ARG A 216 2.77 14.53 9.32
N PHE A 217 2.55 13.42 8.62
CA PHE A 217 1.45 13.30 7.67
C PHE A 217 0.09 13.41 8.37
N ILE A 218 -0.13 12.68 9.47
CA ILE A 218 -1.37 12.74 10.24
C ILE A 218 -1.65 14.18 10.71
N ARG A 219 -0.65 14.87 11.29
CA ARG A 219 -0.82 16.24 11.80
C ARG A 219 -1.10 17.26 10.69
N SER A 220 -0.45 17.14 9.54
CA SER A 220 -0.60 18.06 8.41
C SER A 220 -1.89 17.86 7.59
N ASN A 221 -2.63 16.78 7.86
CA ASN A 221 -3.89 16.47 7.16
C ASN A 221 -5.05 16.29 8.17
N ALA A 222 -4.98 16.94 9.33
CA ALA A 222 -6.01 16.80 10.37
C ALA A 222 -7.38 17.37 9.98
N ASP A 223 -7.43 18.22 8.95
CA ASP A 223 -8.62 18.93 8.46
C ASP A 223 -9.37 18.20 7.34
N LYS A 224 -8.83 17.09 6.84
CA LYS A 224 -9.41 16.30 5.74
C LYS A 224 -9.17 14.81 5.94
N PRO A 225 -10.01 13.93 5.39
CA PRO A 225 -9.81 12.50 5.56
C PRO A 225 -8.54 12.03 4.85
N PHE A 226 -7.84 11.10 5.47
CA PHE A 226 -6.63 10.53 4.92
C PHE A 226 -6.57 9.01 5.03
N PHE A 227 -5.84 8.41 4.09
CA PHE A 227 -5.43 7.02 4.11
C PHE A 227 -3.91 6.95 4.20
N LEU A 228 -3.43 6.35 5.28
CA LEU A 228 -2.00 6.10 5.49
C LEU A 228 -1.75 4.60 5.50
N MET A 229 -0.96 4.13 4.54
CA MET A 229 -0.39 2.79 4.52
C MET A 229 1.02 2.84 5.14
N LEU A 230 1.13 2.53 6.43
CA LEU A 230 2.42 2.43 7.12
C LEU A 230 2.91 0.98 7.04
N SER A 231 3.71 0.71 6.03
CA SER A 231 4.20 -0.61 5.70
C SER A 231 5.64 -0.78 6.17
N HIS A 232 5.83 -1.25 7.39
CA HIS A 232 7.16 -1.44 7.96
C HIS A 232 7.99 -2.48 7.20
N TYR A 233 9.30 -2.27 7.20
CA TYR A 233 10.29 -3.29 6.84
C TYR A 233 10.57 -4.23 8.03
N ALA A 234 10.57 -3.69 9.26
CA ALA A 234 10.71 -4.51 10.46
C ALA A 234 9.53 -5.49 10.58
N VAL A 235 9.74 -6.72 11.02
CA VAL A 235 10.96 -7.30 11.63
C VAL A 235 11.80 -8.14 10.65
N HIS A 236 11.57 -7.99 9.35
CA HIS A 236 12.30 -8.74 8.32
C HIS A 236 13.81 -8.50 8.39
N THR A 237 14.61 -9.48 7.98
CA THR A 237 16.08 -9.31 7.88
C THR A 237 16.49 -8.07 7.05
N PRO A 238 17.66 -7.47 7.31
CA PRO A 238 18.73 -7.90 8.22
C PRO A 238 18.40 -7.73 9.72
N LEU A 239 18.87 -8.64 10.57
CA LEU A 239 18.74 -8.51 12.03
C LEU A 239 19.89 -7.67 12.60
#